data_AF-A0A4Q9VDJ9-F1
#
_entry.id   AF-A0A4Q9VDJ9-F1
#
_cell.length_a   1.000
_cell.length_b   1.000
_cell.length_c   1.000
_cell.angle_alpha   90.00
_cell.angle_beta   90.00
_cell.angle_gamma   90.00
#
_symmetry.space_group_name_H-M   'P 1'
#
loop_
_entity.id
_entity.type
_entity.pdbx_description
1 polymer ?
#
loop_
_entity_poly.entity_id
_entity_poly.type
_entity_poly.pdbx_seq_one_letter_code
_entity_poly.pdbx_strand_id
1 'polypeptide(L)'
;MSGSLTGALIDLGDGTDQLKLGAASTVTVRNVETLTGSASADLITLASQATGGLFDLGAGTDTLKLGGYDNTLTVANVETLTGDTGDDVITVRSSSTAIAVDLGAGHDTLTLGAATTVALSNTEVVIGSTGADVVTLATRSVDATIDLGAGLDKLVLGAFVNTVTVANTETVVGAANADTVVLSSAVTAATIDLAAGADSLTFGAFVNTATVSNVETITGGLSADTVTLGAQATGGLIDLAGGADKLTLGNFINTATVANTETIVGGTTTDLVTLSGAVAGVTVDLGTGSDKLTFDALGATATISNVETIVGGAATDVVTLGAAVTAATVDLG
;
A
#
# COMPACT_ATOMS: atom_id res chain seq x y z
N MET A 1 -27.09 -31.38 11.36
CA MET A 1 -26.69 -32.78 11.64
C MET A 1 -25.88 -32.81 12.93
N SER A 2 -26.07 -33.79 13.82
CA SER A 2 -25.53 -33.77 15.20
C SER A 2 -24.33 -34.69 15.46
N GLY A 3 -23.83 -35.40 14.44
CA GLY A 3 -22.61 -36.23 14.52
C GLY A 3 -21.51 -35.68 13.63
N SER A 4 -20.26 -36.11 13.87
CA SER A 4 -19.15 -35.78 12.98
C SER A 4 -19.40 -36.39 11.59
N LEU A 5 -19.17 -35.60 10.55
CA LEU A 5 -19.33 -35.99 9.16
C LEU A 5 -17.96 -35.99 8.49
N THR A 6 -17.63 -37.04 7.73
CA THR A 6 -16.37 -37.08 6.99
C THR A 6 -16.62 -37.65 5.59
N GLY A 7 -16.28 -36.87 4.57
CA GLY A 7 -16.43 -37.25 3.16
C GLY A 7 -17.86 -37.27 2.64
N ALA A 8 -18.82 -36.67 3.36
CA ALA A 8 -20.22 -36.64 2.92
C ALA A 8 -20.40 -35.62 1.79
N LEU A 9 -21.19 -35.99 0.77
CA LEU A 9 -21.76 -35.07 -0.21
C LEU A 9 -23.17 -34.72 0.22
N ILE A 10 -23.45 -33.43 0.42
CA ILE A 10 -24.75 -32.91 0.81
C ILE A 10 -25.25 -32.02 -0.33
N ASP A 11 -26.40 -32.35 -0.89
CA ASP A 11 -27.06 -31.57 -1.93
C ASP A 11 -28.49 -31.31 -1.46
N LEU A 12 -28.86 -30.03 -1.29
CA LEU A 12 -30.19 -29.66 -0.79
C LEU A 12 -31.19 -29.32 -1.92
N GLY A 13 -30.73 -29.34 -3.18
CA GLY A 13 -31.57 -29.08 -4.36
C GLY A 13 -31.92 -27.61 -4.55
N ASP A 14 -32.96 -27.34 -5.35
CA ASP A 14 -33.40 -25.97 -5.61
C ASP A 14 -34.10 -25.36 -4.39
N GLY A 15 -33.83 -24.09 -4.09
CA GLY A 15 -34.54 -23.41 -3.02
C GLY A 15 -33.72 -22.33 -2.33
N THR A 16 -34.08 -22.08 -1.08
CA THR A 16 -33.28 -21.29 -0.14
C THR A 16 -33.01 -22.19 1.04
N ASP A 17 -31.90 -22.90 0.95
CA ASP A 17 -31.57 -24.03 1.77
C ASP A 17 -30.57 -23.68 2.87
N GLN A 18 -30.73 -24.35 4.01
CA GLN A 18 -29.92 -24.12 5.20
C GLN A 18 -29.30 -25.42 5.67
N LEU A 19 -27.97 -25.45 5.75
CA LEU A 19 -27.20 -26.54 6.35
C LEU A 19 -26.65 -26.11 7.70
N LYS A 20 -27.00 -26.84 8.76
CA LYS A 20 -26.42 -26.65 10.10
C LYS A 20 -25.61 -27.86 10.53
N LEU A 21 -24.35 -27.63 10.87
CA LEU A 21 -23.43 -28.63 11.41
C LEU A 21 -23.44 -28.56 12.95
N GLY A 22 -23.24 -29.71 13.60
CA GLY A 22 -23.34 -29.84 15.06
C GLY A 22 -22.08 -30.41 15.72
N ALA A 23 -21.09 -30.78 14.93
CA ALA A 23 -19.79 -31.33 15.33
C ALA A 23 -18.81 -31.14 14.16
N ALA A 24 -17.52 -31.42 14.41
CA ALA A 24 -16.47 -31.37 13.39
C ALA A 24 -16.87 -32.10 12.10
N SER A 25 -16.80 -31.40 10.98
CA SER A 25 -17.28 -31.88 9.69
C SER A 25 -16.25 -31.69 8.59
N THR A 26 -16.15 -32.66 7.70
CA THR A 26 -15.44 -32.54 6.42
C THR A 26 -16.41 -32.95 5.32
N VAL A 27 -17.00 -31.97 4.63
CA VAL A 27 -18.14 -32.20 3.72
C VAL A 27 -17.99 -31.44 2.42
N THR A 28 -18.53 -32.02 1.35
CA THR A 28 -18.76 -31.34 0.09
C THR A 28 -20.23 -30.97 0.01
N VAL A 29 -20.55 -29.73 -0.36
CA VAL A 29 -21.93 -29.23 -0.39
C VAL A 29 -22.30 -28.73 -1.79
N ARG A 30 -23.58 -28.86 -2.13
CA ARG A 30 -24.21 -28.30 -3.34
C ARG A 30 -25.52 -27.65 -2.98
N ASN A 31 -25.85 -26.57 -3.67
CA ASN A 31 -27.12 -25.86 -3.55
C ASN A 31 -27.44 -25.56 -2.07
N VAL A 32 -26.54 -24.80 -1.42
CA VAL A 32 -26.67 -24.37 -0.03
C VAL A 32 -26.50 -22.86 0.02
N GLU A 33 -27.54 -22.14 0.42
CA GLU A 33 -27.52 -20.67 0.50
C GLU A 33 -27.12 -20.18 1.89
N THR A 34 -27.39 -20.96 2.93
CA THR A 34 -26.94 -20.66 4.29
C THR A 34 -26.26 -21.86 4.92
N LEU A 35 -25.05 -21.68 5.43
CA LEU A 35 -24.35 -22.70 6.19
C LEU A 35 -23.97 -22.16 7.56
N THR A 36 -24.36 -22.88 8.61
CA THR A 36 -23.89 -22.64 9.98
C THR A 36 -23.05 -23.81 10.44
N GLY A 37 -21.78 -23.55 10.73
CA GLY A 37 -20.84 -24.52 11.25
C GLY A 37 -21.04 -24.80 12.73
N SER A 38 -20.08 -25.54 13.29
CA SER A 38 -20.08 -26.02 14.65
C SER A 38 -19.14 -25.19 15.55
N ALA A 39 -18.83 -25.71 16.73
CA ALA A 39 -17.78 -25.13 17.60
C ALA A 39 -16.46 -25.91 17.48
N SER A 40 -16.35 -26.75 16.46
CA SER A 40 -15.19 -27.58 16.15
C SER A 40 -14.77 -27.29 14.72
N ALA A 41 -13.52 -27.61 14.38
CA ALA A 41 -12.99 -27.42 13.03
C ALA A 41 -13.88 -28.08 11.96
N ASP A 42 -14.35 -27.25 11.03
CA ASP A 42 -15.15 -27.63 9.88
C ASP A 42 -14.38 -27.35 8.57
N LEU A 43 -14.35 -28.34 7.68
CA LEU A 43 -13.79 -28.26 6.34
C LEU A 43 -14.91 -28.44 5.32
N ILE A 44 -15.29 -27.34 4.68
CA ILE A 44 -16.38 -27.30 3.70
C ILE A 44 -15.80 -27.14 2.30
N THR A 45 -16.29 -27.89 1.33
CA THR A 45 -15.98 -27.71 -0.09
C THR A 45 -17.26 -27.44 -0.87
N LEU A 46 -17.33 -26.33 -1.59
CA LEU A 46 -18.43 -26.05 -2.50
C LEU A 46 -18.25 -26.83 -3.81
N ALA A 47 -19.30 -27.53 -4.23
CA ALA A 47 -19.35 -28.25 -5.51
C ALA A 47 -20.48 -27.74 -6.44
N SER A 48 -20.94 -26.51 -6.19
CA SER A 48 -21.86 -25.71 -6.99
C SER A 48 -21.52 -24.24 -6.80
N GLN A 49 -21.80 -23.39 -7.79
CA GLN A 49 -21.63 -21.95 -7.69
C GLN A 49 -22.49 -21.38 -6.54
N ALA A 50 -21.89 -20.54 -5.69
CA ALA A 50 -22.64 -19.73 -4.74
C ALA A 50 -23.04 -18.39 -5.39
N THR A 51 -24.31 -17.99 -5.32
CA THR A 51 -24.82 -16.75 -5.93
C THR A 51 -25.46 -15.81 -4.89
N GLY A 52 -24.77 -15.60 -3.76
CA GLY A 52 -25.24 -14.74 -2.67
C GLY A 52 -25.58 -15.45 -1.35
N GLY A 53 -24.75 -16.38 -0.91
CA GLY A 53 -24.96 -17.12 0.35
C GLY A 53 -24.32 -16.50 1.60
N LEU A 54 -24.71 -16.99 2.79
CA LEU A 54 -24.06 -16.69 4.07
C LEU A 54 -23.50 -17.96 4.71
N PHE A 55 -22.18 -18.03 4.82
CA PHE A 55 -21.47 -19.17 5.37
C PHE A 55 -20.74 -18.74 6.64
N ASP A 56 -21.30 -19.12 7.78
CA ASP A 56 -20.75 -18.82 9.10
C ASP A 56 -20.27 -20.13 9.73
N LEU A 57 -18.97 -20.40 9.76
CA LEU A 57 -18.46 -21.71 10.22
C LEU A 57 -18.35 -21.83 11.75
N GLY A 58 -18.73 -20.79 12.48
CA GLY A 58 -18.90 -20.83 13.93
C GLY A 58 -17.60 -20.61 14.69
N ALA A 59 -17.19 -21.55 15.50
CA ALA A 59 -15.90 -21.46 16.20
C ALA A 59 -15.09 -22.69 15.86
N GLY A 60 -13.77 -22.57 15.82
CA GLY A 60 -12.93 -23.66 15.39
C GLY A 60 -11.74 -23.13 14.63
N THR A 61 -11.11 -24.02 13.87
CA THR A 61 -10.15 -23.66 12.83
C THR A 61 -10.76 -24.13 11.54
N ASP A 62 -11.53 -23.24 10.92
CA ASP A 62 -12.47 -23.58 9.87
C ASP A 62 -11.88 -23.26 8.50
N THR A 63 -12.19 -24.13 7.55
CA THR A 63 -11.73 -24.01 6.16
C THR A 63 -12.91 -24.06 5.21
N LEU A 64 -13.06 -23.03 4.38
CA LEU A 64 -13.98 -23.03 3.26
C LEU A 64 -13.18 -23.12 1.95
N LYS A 65 -13.53 -24.09 1.11
CA LYS A 65 -13.00 -24.24 -0.23
C LYS A 65 -14.09 -23.94 -1.25
N LEU A 66 -13.89 -22.94 -2.09
CA LEU A 66 -14.77 -22.67 -3.21
C LEU A 66 -14.46 -23.66 -4.35
N GLY A 67 -15.45 -23.95 -5.18
CA GLY A 67 -15.26 -24.70 -6.41
C GLY A 67 -14.99 -23.74 -7.56
N GLY A 68 -14.44 -24.25 -8.68
CA GLY A 68 -14.13 -23.45 -9.86
C GLY A 68 -15.36 -22.86 -10.58
N TYR A 69 -15.88 -21.77 -10.05
CA TYR A 69 -17.07 -21.02 -10.46
C TYR A 69 -16.88 -19.55 -10.08
N ASP A 70 -17.69 -18.64 -10.64
CA ASP A 70 -17.73 -17.25 -10.17
C ASP A 70 -18.59 -17.18 -8.89
N ASN A 71 -17.98 -17.37 -7.71
CA ASN A 71 -18.74 -17.45 -6.46
C ASN A 71 -18.98 -16.07 -5.87
N THR A 72 -20.23 -15.77 -5.50
CA THR A 72 -20.57 -14.60 -4.67
C THR A 72 -21.02 -15.07 -3.29
N LEU A 73 -20.29 -14.70 -2.24
CA LEU A 73 -20.54 -15.22 -0.89
C LEU A 73 -20.21 -14.21 0.23
N THR A 74 -21.00 -14.23 1.29
CA THR A 74 -20.59 -13.65 2.59
C THR A 74 -20.11 -14.76 3.51
N VAL A 75 -18.91 -14.61 4.07
CA VAL A 75 -18.33 -15.54 5.04
C VAL A 75 -18.20 -14.89 6.42
N ALA A 76 -18.29 -15.71 7.47
CA ALA A 76 -18.00 -15.31 8.83
C ALA A 76 -17.33 -16.49 9.56
N ASN A 77 -16.41 -16.17 10.48
CA ASN A 77 -15.68 -17.17 11.26
C ASN A 77 -15.07 -18.27 10.37
N VAL A 78 -14.28 -17.85 9.38
CA VAL A 78 -13.49 -18.74 8.52
C VAL A 78 -12.04 -18.35 8.70
N GLU A 79 -11.18 -19.27 9.11
CA GLU A 79 -9.75 -19.02 9.27
C GLU A 79 -8.97 -19.24 7.97
N THR A 80 -9.47 -20.12 7.10
CA THR A 80 -8.85 -20.40 5.79
C THR A 80 -9.91 -20.43 4.70
N LEU A 81 -9.78 -19.54 3.73
CA LEU A 81 -10.62 -19.51 2.53
C LEU A 81 -9.74 -19.77 1.31
N THR A 82 -10.05 -20.82 0.55
CA THR A 82 -9.35 -21.10 -0.72
C THR A 82 -10.34 -21.16 -1.87
N GLY A 83 -10.13 -20.39 -2.93
CA GLY A 83 -10.81 -20.49 -4.20
C GLY A 83 -10.14 -21.48 -5.15
N ASP A 84 -10.53 -21.42 -6.42
CA ASP A 84 -10.01 -22.26 -7.50
C ASP A 84 -9.88 -21.44 -8.79
N THR A 85 -10.75 -21.62 -9.77
CA THR A 85 -10.84 -20.77 -10.96
C THR A 85 -12.17 -20.00 -10.94
N GLY A 86 -12.21 -18.80 -11.49
CA GLY A 86 -13.45 -18.02 -11.64
C GLY A 86 -13.30 -16.68 -10.96
N ASP A 87 -14.20 -15.74 -11.27
CA ASP A 87 -14.16 -14.41 -10.68
C ASP A 87 -14.96 -14.42 -9.37
N ASP A 88 -14.29 -14.63 -8.25
CA ASP A 88 -14.92 -14.73 -6.94
C ASP A 88 -15.16 -13.33 -6.33
N VAL A 89 -16.34 -13.13 -5.73
CA VAL A 89 -16.74 -11.91 -5.02
C VAL A 89 -17.12 -12.28 -3.59
N ILE A 90 -16.18 -12.10 -2.66
CA ILE A 90 -16.33 -12.55 -1.28
C ILE A 90 -16.41 -11.37 -0.33
N THR A 91 -17.36 -11.40 0.59
CA THR A 91 -17.43 -10.49 1.74
C THR A 91 -17.10 -11.23 3.03
N VAL A 92 -16.04 -10.83 3.73
CA VAL A 92 -15.73 -11.29 5.09
C VAL A 92 -16.46 -10.40 6.07
N ARG A 93 -17.59 -10.86 6.62
CA ARG A 93 -18.43 -10.04 7.51
C ARG A 93 -17.74 -9.71 8.83
N SER A 94 -17.05 -10.70 9.40
CA SER A 94 -16.29 -10.59 10.64
C SER A 94 -15.40 -11.81 10.79
N SER A 95 -14.16 -11.60 11.25
CA SER A 95 -13.27 -12.67 11.68
C SER A 95 -12.86 -12.43 13.13
N SER A 96 -12.91 -13.47 13.96
CA SER A 96 -12.43 -13.38 15.36
C SER A 96 -10.91 -13.54 15.47
N THR A 97 -10.26 -13.98 14.39
CA THR A 97 -8.82 -14.22 14.27
C THR A 97 -8.29 -13.71 12.92
N ALA A 98 -6.99 -13.88 12.65
CA ALA A 98 -6.47 -13.57 11.32
C ALA A 98 -6.96 -14.62 10.30
N ILE A 99 -7.45 -14.18 9.14
CA ILE A 99 -7.90 -15.06 8.05
C ILE A 99 -6.80 -15.16 6.97
N ALA A 100 -6.57 -16.37 6.46
CA ALA A 100 -5.81 -16.59 5.24
C ALA A 100 -6.78 -16.80 4.08
N VAL A 101 -6.66 -15.96 3.05
CA VAL A 101 -7.49 -16.01 1.84
C VAL A 101 -6.59 -16.22 0.64
N ASP A 102 -6.92 -17.22 -0.17
CA ASP A 102 -6.33 -17.46 -1.48
C ASP A 102 -7.45 -17.70 -2.47
N LEU A 103 -7.85 -16.72 -3.29
CA LEU A 103 -9.02 -16.90 -4.18
C LEU A 103 -8.70 -17.63 -5.49
N GLY A 104 -7.42 -17.91 -5.74
CA GLY A 104 -6.98 -18.73 -6.86
C GLY A 104 -6.86 -17.92 -8.16
N ALA A 105 -7.25 -18.51 -9.28
CA ALA A 105 -7.15 -17.85 -10.58
C ALA A 105 -8.48 -17.19 -10.96
N GLY A 106 -8.44 -15.94 -11.38
CA GLY A 106 -9.63 -15.18 -11.69
C GLY A 106 -9.32 -13.69 -11.60
N HIS A 107 -10.36 -12.87 -11.66
CA HIS A 107 -10.30 -11.49 -11.22
C HIS A 107 -11.14 -11.33 -9.95
N ASP A 108 -10.49 -11.57 -8.82
CA ASP A 108 -11.15 -11.79 -7.55
C ASP A 108 -11.33 -10.49 -6.76
N THR A 109 -12.45 -10.39 -6.05
CA THR A 109 -12.79 -9.27 -5.17
C THR A 109 -13.03 -9.75 -3.75
N LEU A 110 -12.30 -9.19 -2.79
CA LEU A 110 -12.51 -9.38 -1.37
C LEU A 110 -12.98 -8.09 -0.71
N THR A 111 -14.10 -8.14 0.00
CA THR A 111 -14.62 -7.05 0.84
C THR A 111 -14.51 -7.40 2.32
N LEU A 112 -13.94 -6.52 3.13
CA LEU A 112 -13.84 -6.64 4.59
C LEU A 112 -15.01 -5.87 5.22
N GLY A 113 -15.87 -6.56 5.96
CA GLY A 113 -17.08 -6.00 6.57
C GLY A 113 -16.85 -5.32 7.92
N ALA A 114 -15.68 -5.54 8.53
CA ALA A 114 -15.26 -4.98 9.82
C ALA A 114 -13.72 -5.03 9.90
N ALA A 115 -13.14 -4.42 10.94
CA ALA A 115 -11.70 -4.48 11.22
C ALA A 115 -11.18 -5.92 11.14
N THR A 116 -10.29 -6.18 10.19
CA THR A 116 -9.83 -7.53 9.84
C THR A 116 -8.30 -7.55 9.68
N THR A 117 -7.67 -8.60 10.21
CA THR A 117 -6.31 -8.97 9.82
C THR A 117 -6.38 -10.12 8.82
N VAL A 118 -5.81 -9.92 7.63
CA VAL A 118 -5.89 -10.90 6.54
C VAL A 118 -4.55 -11.05 5.80
N ALA A 119 -4.20 -12.30 5.49
CA ALA A 119 -3.17 -12.63 4.51
C ALA A 119 -3.83 -13.01 3.19
N LEU A 120 -3.47 -12.34 2.10
CA LEU A 120 -4.08 -12.47 0.77
C LEU A 120 -3.15 -13.12 -0.22
N SER A 121 -3.64 -14.12 -0.93
CA SER A 121 -3.03 -14.67 -2.12
C SER A 121 -4.02 -14.56 -3.27
N ASN A 122 -3.52 -14.24 -4.47
CA ASN A 122 -4.31 -14.17 -5.69
C ASN A 122 -5.67 -13.46 -5.48
N THR A 123 -5.60 -12.14 -5.26
CA THR A 123 -6.77 -11.28 -5.07
C THR A 123 -6.46 -9.93 -5.69
N GLU A 124 -7.25 -9.54 -6.69
CA GLU A 124 -6.98 -8.38 -7.53
C GLU A 124 -7.63 -7.11 -6.98
N VAL A 125 -8.78 -7.25 -6.31
CA VAL A 125 -9.51 -6.13 -5.72
C VAL A 125 -9.76 -6.37 -4.24
N VAL A 126 -9.32 -5.42 -3.42
CA VAL A 126 -9.57 -5.42 -1.97
C VAL A 126 -10.32 -4.16 -1.59
N ILE A 127 -11.43 -4.34 -0.89
CA ILE A 127 -12.25 -3.27 -0.34
C ILE A 127 -12.27 -3.47 1.17
N GLY A 128 -11.70 -2.55 1.93
CA GLY A 128 -11.66 -2.55 3.37
C GLY A 128 -12.95 -2.02 3.98
N SER A 129 -12.88 -1.81 5.29
CA SER A 129 -14.01 -1.53 6.14
C SER A 129 -14.00 -0.07 6.66
N THR A 130 -14.63 0.15 7.80
CA THR A 130 -14.52 1.41 8.57
C THR A 130 -13.70 1.24 9.85
N GLY A 131 -13.21 0.02 10.09
CA GLY A 131 -12.34 -0.31 11.20
C GLY A 131 -10.92 -0.52 10.70
N ALA A 132 -9.96 -0.55 11.62
CA ALA A 132 -8.54 -0.73 11.27
C ALA A 132 -8.29 -2.12 10.65
N ASP A 133 -8.00 -2.13 9.36
CA ASP A 133 -7.70 -3.30 8.56
C ASP A 133 -6.18 -3.50 8.43
N VAL A 134 -5.73 -4.75 8.53
CA VAL A 134 -4.33 -5.14 8.33
C VAL A 134 -4.28 -6.19 7.24
N VAL A 135 -3.85 -5.78 6.05
CA VAL A 135 -3.75 -6.62 4.86
C VAL A 135 -2.30 -6.97 4.59
N THR A 136 -1.99 -8.26 4.44
CA THR A 136 -0.67 -8.75 4.03
C THR A 136 -0.76 -9.48 2.71
N LEU A 137 0.00 -9.07 1.70
CA LEU A 137 0.08 -9.78 0.42
C LEU A 137 1.04 -10.97 0.54
N ALA A 138 0.50 -12.17 0.56
CA ALA A 138 1.24 -13.42 0.72
C ALA A 138 1.74 -14.02 -0.61
N THR A 139 1.32 -13.45 -1.74
CA THR A 139 1.83 -13.76 -3.09
C THR A 139 2.11 -12.48 -3.85
N ARG A 140 2.81 -12.60 -4.99
CA ARG A 140 3.08 -11.46 -5.87
C ARG A 140 1.78 -10.86 -6.37
N SER A 141 1.57 -9.58 -6.08
CA SER A 141 0.45 -8.80 -6.59
C SER A 141 0.83 -8.02 -7.86
N VAL A 142 -0.01 -8.09 -8.89
CA VAL A 142 0.21 -7.40 -10.17
C VAL A 142 -1.04 -6.58 -10.48
N ASP A 143 -0.88 -5.26 -10.51
CA ASP A 143 -1.94 -4.28 -10.79
C ASP A 143 -3.17 -4.40 -9.86
N ALA A 144 -3.00 -4.88 -8.62
CA ALA A 144 -4.10 -4.96 -7.68
C ALA A 144 -4.55 -3.57 -7.21
N THR A 145 -5.85 -3.44 -6.98
CA THR A 145 -6.47 -2.25 -6.40
C THR A 145 -6.89 -2.55 -4.97
N ILE A 146 -6.34 -1.81 -4.02
CA ILE A 146 -6.55 -2.00 -2.59
C ILE A 146 -7.06 -0.68 -2.01
N ASP A 147 -8.35 -0.61 -1.70
CA ASP A 147 -8.93 0.50 -0.96
C ASP A 147 -9.27 -0.01 0.44
N LEU A 148 -8.56 0.41 1.49
CA LEU A 148 -8.81 -0.09 2.85
C LEU A 148 -9.92 0.65 3.61
N GLY A 149 -10.56 1.64 2.97
CA GLY A 149 -11.69 2.34 3.54
C GLY A 149 -11.28 3.30 4.66
N ALA A 150 -12.16 3.48 5.65
CA ALA A 150 -11.83 4.36 6.77
C ALA A 150 -11.21 3.53 7.90
N GLY A 151 -10.26 4.09 8.64
CA GLY A 151 -9.64 3.32 9.71
C GLY A 151 -8.26 3.86 10.04
N LEU A 152 -7.49 3.02 10.73
CA LEU A 152 -6.05 3.16 10.81
C LEU A 152 -5.48 1.92 10.15
N ASP A 153 -5.38 1.98 8.84
CA ASP A 153 -5.21 0.82 7.99
C ASP A 153 -3.74 0.60 7.66
N LYS A 154 -3.40 -0.68 7.51
CA LYS A 154 -2.03 -1.13 7.23
C LYS A 154 -2.01 -2.12 6.08
N LEU A 155 -1.28 -1.78 5.04
CA LEU A 155 -0.89 -2.68 3.96
C LEU A 155 0.55 -3.17 4.16
N VAL A 156 0.77 -4.48 4.07
CA VAL A 156 2.08 -5.12 4.06
C VAL A 156 2.27 -5.82 2.73
N LEU A 157 3.26 -5.39 1.96
CA LEU A 157 3.67 -6.07 0.73
C LEU A 157 4.59 -7.24 1.10
N GLY A 158 4.31 -8.43 0.56
CA GLY A 158 5.18 -9.59 0.72
C GLY A 158 6.48 -9.43 -0.05
N ALA A 159 7.46 -10.30 0.21
CA ALA A 159 8.77 -10.33 -0.46
C ALA A 159 8.67 -10.81 -1.93
N PHE A 160 8.05 -9.97 -2.76
CA PHE A 160 7.78 -10.14 -4.17
C PHE A 160 7.90 -8.80 -4.87
N VAL A 161 7.97 -8.78 -6.20
CA VAL A 161 7.86 -7.54 -6.98
C VAL A 161 6.38 -7.21 -7.11
N ASN A 162 5.86 -6.31 -6.27
CA ASN A 162 4.44 -5.96 -6.27
C ASN A 162 4.18 -4.68 -7.05
N THR A 163 3.06 -4.65 -7.78
CA THR A 163 2.52 -3.42 -8.37
C THR A 163 1.10 -3.22 -7.84
N VAL A 164 0.87 -2.18 -7.05
CA VAL A 164 -0.41 -1.95 -6.37
C VAL A 164 -0.87 -0.50 -6.50
N THR A 165 -2.18 -0.32 -6.66
CA THR A 165 -2.86 0.97 -6.46
C THR A 165 -3.59 0.94 -5.13
N VAL A 166 -3.28 1.88 -4.25
CA VAL A 166 -3.70 1.88 -2.85
C VAL A 166 -4.49 3.14 -2.54
N ALA A 167 -5.67 2.99 -1.94
CA ALA A 167 -6.49 4.06 -1.43
C ALA A 167 -6.75 3.87 0.06
N ASN A 168 -6.94 5.01 0.73
CA ASN A 168 -7.32 5.14 2.14
C ASN A 168 -6.51 4.18 3.04
N THR A 169 -5.19 4.38 3.08
CA THR A 169 -4.26 3.56 3.86
C THR A 169 -3.24 4.46 4.56
N GLU A 170 -3.18 4.38 5.89
CA GLU A 170 -2.28 5.21 6.70
C GLU A 170 -0.85 4.66 6.76
N THR A 171 -0.69 3.33 6.66
CA THR A 171 0.62 2.67 6.75
C THR A 171 0.82 1.68 5.60
N VAL A 172 1.91 1.86 4.83
CA VAL A 172 2.36 0.88 3.83
C VAL A 172 3.76 0.41 4.19
N VAL A 173 3.95 -0.91 4.27
CA VAL A 173 5.24 -1.54 4.56
C VAL A 173 5.60 -2.51 3.44
N GLY A 174 6.76 -2.33 2.83
CA GLY A 174 7.32 -3.20 1.80
C GLY A 174 8.22 -4.31 2.36
N ALA A 175 8.97 -4.94 1.45
CA ALA A 175 9.88 -6.04 1.76
C ALA A 175 11.22 -5.87 1.03
N ALA A 176 11.87 -6.95 0.56
CA ALA A 176 13.23 -6.88 0.01
C ALA A 176 13.30 -6.74 -1.52
N ASN A 177 12.16 -6.52 -2.17
CA ASN A 177 12.00 -6.56 -3.61
C ASN A 177 11.47 -5.21 -4.11
N ALA A 178 11.79 -4.87 -5.37
CA ALA A 178 11.32 -3.65 -6.00
C ALA A 178 9.79 -3.63 -6.12
N ASP A 179 9.15 -2.76 -5.35
CA ASP A 179 7.72 -2.53 -5.31
C ASP A 179 7.35 -1.23 -6.06
N THR A 180 6.18 -1.23 -6.70
CA THR A 180 5.56 -0.05 -7.30
C THR A 180 4.23 0.21 -6.63
N VAL A 181 4.12 1.35 -5.93
CA VAL A 181 2.94 1.75 -5.18
C VAL A 181 2.40 3.06 -5.72
N VAL A 182 1.13 3.07 -6.10
CA VAL A 182 0.39 4.29 -6.47
C VAL A 182 -0.63 4.59 -5.40
N LEU A 183 -0.58 5.78 -4.79
CA LEU A 183 -1.60 6.23 -3.84
C LEU A 183 -2.72 6.96 -4.60
N SER A 184 -3.91 6.37 -4.65
CA SER A 184 -5.05 6.90 -5.40
C SER A 184 -6.06 7.69 -4.58
N SER A 185 -5.75 7.97 -3.30
CA SER A 185 -6.51 8.86 -2.43
C SER A 185 -5.58 9.88 -1.77
N ALA A 186 -6.15 10.94 -1.22
CA ALA A 186 -5.40 11.86 -0.36
C ALA A 186 -4.85 11.09 0.86
N VAL A 187 -3.59 11.34 1.23
CA VAL A 187 -3.00 10.80 2.45
C VAL A 187 -2.61 11.90 3.44
N THR A 188 -2.91 11.69 4.71
CA THR A 188 -2.58 12.64 5.79
C THR A 188 -1.74 11.97 6.85
N ALA A 189 -0.53 12.46 7.06
CA ALA A 189 0.46 11.89 7.98
C ALA A 189 0.70 10.38 7.75
N ALA A 190 0.64 9.92 6.50
CA ALA A 190 0.90 8.52 6.17
C ALA A 190 2.36 8.14 6.42
N THR A 191 2.58 6.88 6.79
CA THR A 191 3.92 6.32 6.97
C THR A 191 4.13 5.22 5.93
N ILE A 192 5.09 5.44 5.04
CA ILE A 192 5.37 4.54 3.92
C ILE A 192 6.82 4.13 4.03
N ASP A 193 7.07 2.83 4.18
CA ASP A 193 8.41 2.26 4.23
C ASP A 193 8.47 1.05 3.30
N LEU A 194 9.07 1.19 2.13
CA LEU A 194 9.14 0.09 1.14
C LEU A 194 10.34 -0.85 1.36
N ALA A 195 11.09 -0.62 2.45
CA ALA A 195 12.16 -1.45 2.97
C ALA A 195 13.40 -1.58 2.07
N ALA A 196 13.59 -2.64 1.31
CA ALA A 196 14.75 -2.78 0.43
C ALA A 196 14.28 -3.13 -0.97
N GLY A 197 14.90 -2.57 -1.97
CA GLY A 197 14.37 -2.70 -3.31
C GLY A 197 14.89 -1.59 -4.18
N ALA A 198 14.31 -1.49 -5.37
CA ALA A 198 14.39 -0.28 -6.17
C ALA A 198 12.93 0.17 -6.32
N ASP A 199 12.44 0.83 -5.28
CA ASP A 199 11.02 1.05 -5.06
C ASP A 199 10.56 2.36 -5.69
N SER A 200 9.30 2.36 -6.15
CA SER A 200 8.64 3.52 -6.74
C SER A 200 7.35 3.83 -6.01
N LEU A 201 7.21 5.08 -5.57
CA LEU A 201 6.00 5.62 -4.94
C LEU A 201 5.46 6.78 -5.77
N THR A 202 4.20 6.70 -6.16
CA THR A 202 3.49 7.78 -6.86
C THR A 202 2.31 8.26 -6.04
N PHE A 203 2.25 9.56 -5.76
CA PHE A 203 1.08 10.21 -5.18
C PHE A 203 0.06 10.59 -6.26
N GLY A 204 -1.22 10.37 -5.99
CA GLY A 204 -2.31 10.90 -6.79
C GLY A 204 -2.41 12.43 -6.67
N ALA A 205 -3.20 13.05 -7.56
CA ALA A 205 -3.39 14.50 -7.61
C ALA A 205 -4.29 15.03 -6.46
N PHE A 206 -3.77 14.94 -5.24
CA PHE A 206 -4.40 15.37 -3.99
C PHE A 206 -3.38 16.14 -3.15
N VAL A 207 -3.84 16.78 -2.07
CA VAL A 207 -2.92 17.32 -1.07
C VAL A 207 -2.46 16.16 -0.19
N ASN A 208 -1.18 15.80 -0.28
CA ASN A 208 -0.64 14.67 0.47
C ASN A 208 0.36 15.11 1.54
N THR A 209 0.35 14.43 2.68
CA THR A 209 1.40 14.57 3.70
C THR A 209 1.86 13.18 4.13
N ALA A 210 3.16 12.88 3.98
CA ALA A 210 3.69 11.55 4.26
C ALA A 210 5.14 11.58 4.78
N THR A 211 5.46 10.61 5.63
CA THR A 211 6.84 10.20 5.90
C THR A 211 7.15 8.99 5.04
N VAL A 212 8.16 9.11 4.17
CA VAL A 212 8.54 8.10 3.19
C VAL A 212 9.94 7.61 3.52
N SER A 213 10.11 6.29 3.68
CA SER A 213 11.37 5.64 4.03
C SER A 213 11.70 4.57 3.00
N ASN A 214 12.97 4.46 2.66
CA ASN A 214 13.48 3.45 1.73
C ASN A 214 12.67 3.35 0.43
N VAL A 215 12.61 4.48 -0.28
CA VAL A 215 12.00 4.56 -1.61
C VAL A 215 12.96 5.31 -2.53
N GLU A 216 13.35 4.67 -3.62
CA GLU A 216 14.35 5.21 -4.55
C GLU A 216 13.74 6.23 -5.52
N THR A 217 12.47 6.07 -5.90
CA THR A 217 11.75 6.98 -6.80
C THR A 217 10.44 7.46 -6.18
N ILE A 218 10.29 8.77 -6.03
CA ILE A 218 9.07 9.39 -5.52
C ILE A 218 8.53 10.35 -6.58
N THR A 219 7.26 10.19 -6.95
CA THR A 219 6.56 11.09 -7.88
C THR A 219 5.31 11.68 -7.23
N GLY A 220 5.15 12.99 -7.29
CA GLY A 220 4.01 13.73 -6.77
C GLY A 220 2.85 13.88 -7.75
N GLY A 221 1.80 14.55 -7.29
CA GLY A 221 0.62 14.90 -8.07
C GLY A 221 0.64 16.32 -8.63
N LEU A 222 -0.53 16.85 -9.02
CA LEU A 222 -0.70 18.26 -9.43
C LEU A 222 -1.14 19.18 -8.27
N SER A 223 -1.07 18.68 -7.04
CA SER A 223 -1.50 19.35 -5.82
C SER A 223 -0.35 19.38 -4.82
N ALA A 224 -0.44 20.27 -3.83
CA ALA A 224 0.65 20.46 -2.87
C ALA A 224 0.92 19.19 -2.04
N ASP A 225 2.12 18.65 -2.20
CA ASP A 225 2.61 17.48 -1.49
C ASP A 225 3.66 17.88 -0.43
N THR A 226 3.55 17.31 0.78
CA THR A 226 4.57 17.44 1.84
C THR A 226 5.16 16.07 2.15
N VAL A 227 6.39 15.85 1.72
CA VAL A 227 7.12 14.60 1.89
C VAL A 227 8.26 14.80 2.87
N THR A 228 8.34 13.95 3.89
CA THR A 228 9.50 13.86 4.79
C THR A 228 10.21 12.53 4.57
N LEU A 229 11.52 12.56 4.34
CA LEU A 229 12.30 11.32 4.22
C LEU A 229 12.62 10.77 5.61
N GLY A 230 12.06 9.60 5.93
CA GLY A 230 12.24 8.91 7.19
C GLY A 230 13.49 8.01 7.25
N ALA A 231 14.13 7.77 6.10
CA ALA A 231 15.38 7.05 5.97
C ALA A 231 16.36 7.81 5.04
N GLN A 232 17.61 7.38 5.04
CA GLN A 232 18.66 7.97 4.20
C GLN A 232 18.35 7.79 2.70
N ALA A 233 18.29 8.89 1.95
CA ALA A 233 18.26 8.81 0.48
C ALA A 233 19.66 8.58 -0.09
N THR A 234 19.82 7.54 -0.91
CA THR A 234 21.07 7.23 -1.62
C THR A 234 20.87 7.29 -3.13
N GLY A 235 20.98 8.48 -3.70
CA GLY A 235 20.71 8.74 -5.13
C GLY A 235 19.21 8.76 -5.43
N GLY A 236 18.38 9.19 -4.47
CA GLY A 236 16.93 9.22 -4.63
C GLY A 236 16.50 10.15 -5.77
N LEU A 237 15.51 9.73 -6.54
CA LEU A 237 14.88 10.51 -7.60
C LEU A 237 13.52 11.00 -7.12
N ILE A 238 13.39 12.30 -6.91
CA ILE A 238 12.19 12.88 -6.29
C ILE A 238 11.65 13.95 -7.23
N ASP A 239 10.46 13.74 -7.77
CA ASP A 239 9.76 14.71 -8.62
C ASP A 239 8.37 14.94 -8.05
N LEU A 240 8.13 16.03 -7.31
CA LEU A 240 6.81 16.29 -6.73
C LEU A 240 5.81 16.91 -7.72
N ALA A 241 6.19 16.97 -9.00
CA ALA A 241 5.39 17.31 -10.15
C ALA A 241 4.80 18.73 -10.16
N GLY A 242 3.63 18.98 -9.59
CA GLY A 242 3.03 20.31 -9.63
C GLY A 242 2.33 20.60 -8.34
N GLY A 243 2.48 21.81 -7.81
CA GLY A 243 1.91 22.12 -6.52
C GLY A 243 2.69 23.24 -5.86
N ALA A 244 2.50 23.35 -4.55
CA ALA A 244 3.39 24.10 -3.69
C ALA A 244 4.01 23.08 -2.75
N ASP A 245 4.99 22.36 -3.27
CA ASP A 245 5.49 21.13 -2.71
C ASP A 245 6.60 21.39 -1.71
N LYS A 246 6.68 20.52 -0.71
CA LYS A 246 7.69 20.56 0.34
C LYS A 246 8.34 19.20 0.51
N LEU A 247 9.65 19.14 0.26
CA LEU A 247 10.49 18.02 0.64
C LEU A 247 11.28 18.37 1.90
N THR A 248 11.24 17.48 2.89
CA THR A 248 12.10 17.54 4.08
C THR A 248 13.01 16.33 4.09
N LEU A 249 14.32 16.53 4.03
CA LEU A 249 15.31 15.48 4.18
C LEU A 249 15.46 15.16 5.67
N GLY A 250 15.48 13.87 6.03
CA GLY A 250 15.73 13.46 7.41
C GLY A 250 17.17 13.74 7.85
N ASN A 251 17.48 13.60 9.13
CA ASN A 251 18.83 13.77 9.70
C ASN A 251 19.77 12.60 9.34
N PHE A 252 20.02 12.44 8.04
CA PHE A 252 20.88 11.43 7.43
C PHE A 252 21.81 12.08 6.40
N ILE A 253 22.82 11.36 5.93
CA ILE A 253 23.63 11.85 4.82
C ILE A 253 22.86 11.60 3.52
N ASN A 254 22.04 12.55 3.08
CA ASN A 254 21.17 12.35 1.93
C ASN A 254 21.86 12.72 0.62
N THR A 255 21.57 11.94 -0.42
CA THR A 255 21.93 12.26 -1.81
C THR A 255 20.68 12.12 -2.67
N ALA A 256 20.25 13.20 -3.32
CA ALA A 256 19.00 13.21 -4.08
C ALA A 256 19.07 14.10 -5.32
N THR A 257 18.38 13.69 -6.38
CA THR A 257 18.00 14.54 -7.50
C THR A 257 16.54 14.91 -7.35
N VAL A 258 16.26 16.22 -7.30
CA VAL A 258 14.94 16.77 -6.99
C VAL A 258 14.45 17.60 -8.18
N ALA A 259 13.25 17.31 -8.66
CA ALA A 259 12.52 18.07 -9.65
C ALA A 259 11.23 18.63 -9.04
N ASN A 260 10.74 19.73 -9.60
CA ASN A 260 9.42 20.29 -9.32
C ASN A 260 9.05 20.27 -7.83
N THR A 261 9.85 20.93 -7.00
CA THR A 261 9.63 21.04 -5.56
C THR A 261 9.96 22.46 -5.12
N GLU A 262 8.97 23.20 -4.61
CA GLU A 262 9.11 24.62 -4.30
C GLU A 262 9.88 24.88 -3.00
N THR A 263 9.81 23.96 -2.03
CA THR A 263 10.48 24.08 -0.73
C THR A 263 11.27 22.83 -0.41
N ILE A 264 12.59 22.96 -0.21
CA ILE A 264 13.45 21.86 0.21
C ILE A 264 14.10 22.25 1.54
N VAL A 265 13.92 21.39 2.54
CA VAL A 265 14.51 21.55 3.87
C VAL A 265 15.41 20.36 4.17
N GLY A 266 16.66 20.61 4.53
CA GLY A 266 17.62 19.59 4.96
C GLY A 266 17.63 19.34 6.46
N GLY A 267 18.57 18.50 6.89
CA GLY A 267 18.71 18.05 8.26
C GLY A 267 19.87 18.69 9.03
N THR A 268 20.43 17.91 9.97
CA THR A 268 21.63 18.29 10.75
C THR A 268 22.93 17.65 10.24
N THR A 269 22.85 16.99 9.10
CA THR A 269 23.89 16.16 8.49
C THR A 269 24.10 16.59 7.04
N THR A 270 25.20 16.16 6.43
CA THR A 270 25.54 16.51 5.04
C THR A 270 24.48 16.06 4.04
N ASP A 271 23.89 17.01 3.34
CA ASP A 271 22.94 16.79 2.25
C ASP A 271 23.53 17.19 0.89
N LEU A 272 23.44 16.30 -0.11
CA LEU A 272 23.83 16.55 -1.49
C LEU A 272 22.60 16.53 -2.37
N VAL A 273 22.12 17.72 -2.74
CA VAL A 273 20.92 17.89 -3.56
C VAL A 273 21.31 18.39 -4.94
N THR A 274 20.82 17.71 -5.98
CA THR A 274 20.85 18.22 -7.35
C THR A 274 19.44 18.62 -7.75
N LEU A 275 19.23 19.87 -8.14
CA LEU A 275 17.96 20.27 -8.74
C LEU A 275 18.01 19.96 -10.24
N SER A 276 17.03 19.21 -10.72
CA SER A 276 16.90 18.87 -12.15
C SER A 276 15.77 19.62 -12.81
N GLY A 277 15.95 19.97 -14.08
CA GLY A 277 15.05 20.84 -14.80
C GLY A 277 15.37 22.32 -14.56
N ALA A 278 14.76 23.18 -15.38
CA ALA A 278 14.74 24.61 -15.09
C ALA A 278 13.94 24.87 -13.81
N VAL A 279 14.51 25.61 -12.87
CA VAL A 279 13.89 25.86 -11.55
C VAL A 279 13.52 27.35 -11.42
N ALA A 280 12.31 27.63 -10.96
CA ALA A 280 11.83 29.01 -10.80
C ALA A 280 11.27 29.24 -9.39
N GLY A 281 11.99 30.02 -8.58
CA GLY A 281 11.51 30.50 -7.27
C GLY A 281 11.58 29.47 -6.14
N VAL A 282 12.45 28.45 -6.25
CA VAL A 282 12.64 27.46 -5.19
C VAL A 282 13.23 28.10 -3.93
N THR A 283 12.80 27.65 -2.76
CA THR A 283 13.47 27.95 -1.49
C THR A 283 14.16 26.70 -0.98
N VAL A 284 15.46 26.79 -0.74
CA VAL A 284 16.28 25.68 -0.24
C VAL A 284 16.95 26.11 1.07
N ASP A 285 16.75 25.34 2.12
CA ASP A 285 17.46 25.47 3.39
C ASP A 285 17.97 24.09 3.81
N LEU A 286 19.25 23.78 3.59
CA LEU A 286 19.77 22.43 3.89
C LEU A 286 20.17 22.23 5.36
N GLY A 287 19.89 23.21 6.22
CA GLY A 287 20.04 23.04 7.66
C GLY A 287 21.48 23.18 8.13
N THR A 288 22.00 22.23 8.90
CA THR A 288 23.42 22.28 9.29
C THR A 288 24.12 21.09 8.71
N GLY A 289 25.37 21.23 8.30
CA GLY A 289 26.08 20.12 7.72
C GLY A 289 27.26 20.64 6.93
N SER A 290 27.69 19.83 5.98
CA SER A 290 28.55 20.29 4.90
C SER A 290 27.77 20.05 3.64
N ASP A 291 26.88 20.97 3.31
CA ASP A 291 25.81 20.75 2.35
C ASP A 291 26.22 21.21 0.96
N LYS A 292 25.72 20.51 -0.06
CA LYS A 292 25.97 20.82 -1.46
C LYS A 292 24.66 20.88 -2.24
N LEU A 293 24.41 22.02 -2.87
CA LEU A 293 23.37 22.20 -3.85
C LEU A 293 23.99 22.32 -5.25
N THR A 294 23.47 21.57 -6.21
CA THR A 294 23.87 21.64 -7.62
C THR A 294 22.65 21.94 -8.47
N PHE A 295 22.77 22.88 -9.41
CA PHE A 295 21.76 23.12 -10.44
C PHE A 295 22.09 22.36 -11.71
N ASP A 296 21.06 22.02 -12.48
CA ASP A 296 21.25 21.47 -13.80
C ASP A 296 21.67 22.57 -14.82
N ALA A 297 21.85 22.16 -16.08
CA ALA A 297 22.29 23.08 -17.13
C ALA A 297 21.19 24.01 -17.67
N LEU A 298 19.94 23.93 -17.19
CA LEU A 298 18.78 24.65 -17.73
C LEU A 298 18.47 25.96 -17.00
N GLY A 299 19.14 26.20 -15.87
CA GLY A 299 19.13 27.46 -15.14
C GLY A 299 18.15 27.48 -13.96
N ALA A 300 18.51 28.22 -12.91
CA ALA A 300 17.76 28.26 -11.66
C ALA A 300 17.50 29.68 -11.17
N THR A 301 16.33 29.92 -10.57
CA THR A 301 16.11 31.04 -9.65
C THR A 301 15.80 30.47 -8.27
N ALA A 302 16.67 30.71 -7.29
CA ALA A 302 16.59 30.08 -5.98
C ALA A 302 16.87 31.07 -4.83
N THR A 303 16.14 30.93 -3.72
CA THR A 303 16.52 31.49 -2.42
C THR A 303 17.17 30.38 -1.60
N ILE A 304 18.43 30.57 -1.18
CA ILE A 304 19.24 29.54 -0.54
C ILE A 304 19.70 30.02 0.84
N SER A 305 19.49 29.18 1.84
CA SER A 305 20.01 29.34 3.21
C SER A 305 20.77 28.09 3.60
N ASN A 306 21.79 28.26 4.45
CA ASN A 306 22.57 27.17 5.04
C ASN A 306 23.00 26.07 4.03
N VAL A 307 23.75 26.49 3.02
CA VAL A 307 24.41 25.60 2.05
C VAL A 307 25.85 26.04 1.87
N GLU A 308 26.81 25.16 2.17
CA GLU A 308 28.24 25.48 2.10
C GLU A 308 28.80 25.41 0.67
N THR A 309 28.22 24.62 -0.21
CA THR A 309 28.67 24.48 -1.61
C THR A 309 27.51 24.64 -2.57
N ILE A 310 27.55 25.67 -3.42
CA ILE A 310 26.59 25.90 -4.49
C ILE A 310 27.32 25.80 -5.83
N VAL A 311 26.82 24.94 -6.71
CA VAL A 311 27.34 24.75 -8.07
C VAL A 311 26.21 24.99 -9.06
N GLY A 312 26.35 26.01 -9.89
CA GLY A 312 25.42 26.35 -10.97
C GLY A 312 25.64 25.56 -12.25
N GLY A 313 24.75 25.81 -13.19
CA GLY A 313 24.76 25.24 -14.53
C GLY A 313 25.37 26.15 -15.58
N ALA A 314 25.21 25.76 -16.86
CA ALA A 314 25.68 26.56 -17.99
C ALA A 314 24.72 27.72 -18.37
N ALA A 315 23.45 27.61 -17.99
CA ALA A 315 22.45 28.65 -18.20
C ALA A 315 22.49 29.70 -17.07
N THR A 316 21.66 30.74 -17.19
CA THR A 316 21.60 31.79 -16.18
C THR A 316 21.04 31.27 -14.86
N ASP A 317 21.86 31.37 -13.81
CA ASP A 317 21.44 31.12 -12.43
C ASP A 317 21.31 32.43 -11.63
N VAL A 318 20.18 32.58 -10.93
CA VAL A 318 19.86 33.71 -10.06
C VAL A 318 19.70 33.20 -8.64
N VAL A 319 20.72 33.41 -7.82
CA VAL A 319 20.73 32.99 -6.41
C VAL A 319 20.53 34.20 -5.49
N THR A 320 19.52 34.10 -4.63
CA THR A 320 19.34 34.98 -3.47
C THR A 320 19.79 34.23 -2.21
N LEU A 321 20.69 34.82 -1.43
CA LEU A 321 21.10 34.22 -0.15
C LEU A 321 20.13 34.67 0.94
N GLY A 322 19.39 33.72 1.52
CA GLY A 322 18.35 33.96 2.51
C GLY A 322 18.87 34.20 3.93
N ALA A 323 20.12 33.83 4.20
CA ALA A 323 20.81 34.05 5.47
C ALA A 323 22.24 34.54 5.25
N ALA A 324 22.90 35.01 6.32
CA ALA A 324 24.30 35.38 6.26
C ALA A 324 25.17 34.14 6.01
N VAL A 325 25.97 34.18 4.94
CA VAL A 325 26.82 33.06 4.53
C VAL A 325 28.22 33.20 5.11
N THR A 326 28.71 32.13 5.74
CA THR A 326 30.10 32.06 6.24
C THR A 326 30.83 30.93 5.52
N ALA A 327 31.94 31.25 4.85
CA ALA A 327 32.82 30.26 4.21
C ALA A 327 32.19 29.34 3.14
N ALA A 328 31.13 29.78 2.45
CA ALA A 328 30.58 29.00 1.33
C ALA A 328 31.45 29.14 0.07
N THR A 329 31.46 28.07 -0.74
CA THR A 329 31.96 28.06 -2.11
C THR A 329 30.76 28.18 -3.04
N VAL A 330 30.74 29.24 -3.84
CA VAL A 330 29.69 29.49 -4.84
C VAL A 330 30.35 29.61 -6.21
N ASP A 331 29.98 28.69 -7.10
CA ASP A 331 30.33 28.69 -8.51
C ASP A 331 29.01 28.67 -9.29
N LEU A 332 28.77 29.63 -10.18
CA LEU A 332 27.52 29.73 -10.94
C LEU A 332 27.75 29.63 -12.47
N GLY A 333 28.91 29.10 -12.88
CA GLY A 333 29.31 28.99 -14.30
C GLY A 333 30.27 30.08 -14.75
#